data_AF-A0A9E3A5X4-F1
#
_entry.id   AF-A0A9E3A5X4-F1
#
_cell.length_a   1.000
_cell.length_b   1.000
_cell.length_c   1.000
_cell.angle_alpha   90.00
_cell.angle_beta   90.00
_cell.angle_gamma   90.00
#
_symmetry.space_group_name_H-M   'P 1'
#
loop_
_entity.id
_entity.type
_entity.pdbx_description
1 polymer ?
#
loop_
_entity_poly.entity_id
_entity_poly.type
_entity_poly.pdbx_seq_one_letter_code
_entity_poly.pdbx_strand_id
1 'polypeptide(L)' 'MAPQELCSTGVPGLDDVLTGGLPRACLHLIEGNPGVGKTTLAMQ' A
#
# COMPACT_ATOMS: atom_id res chain seq x y z
N MET A 1 21.23 -4.99 3.56
CA MET A 1 19.99 -4.74 2.80
C MET A 1 19.91 -3.23 2.62
N ALA A 2 19.87 -2.72 1.39
CA ALA A 2 19.76 -1.27 1.19
C ALA A 2 18.41 -0.76 1.75
N PRO A 3 18.31 0.50 2.22
CA PRO A 3 17.04 1.08 2.63
C PRO A 3 16.03 0.98 1.48
N GLN A 4 14.84 0.44 1.74
CA GLN A 4 13.79 0.38 0.72
C GLN A 4 13.05 1.73 0.69
N GLU A 5 12.96 2.32 -0.50
CA GLU A 5 12.15 3.52 -0.73
C GLU A 5 10.67 3.17 -0.51
N LEU A 6 9.94 3.98 0.25
CA LEU A 6 8.52 3.79 0.53
C LEU A 6 7.66 4.63 -0.40
N CYS A 7 6.52 4.08 -0.82
CA CYS A 7 5.48 4.78 -1.56
C CYS A 7 4.25 4.96 -0.67
N SER A 8 3.74 6.20 -0.56
CA SER A 8 2.46 6.45 0.12
C SER A 8 1.33 5.69 -0.59
N THR A 9 0.36 5.23 0.19
CA THR A 9 -0.87 4.58 -0.30
C THR A 9 -1.98 5.56 -0.68
N GLY A 10 -1.76 6.87 -0.46
CA GLY A 10 -2.79 7.90 -0.60
C GLY A 10 -3.84 7.87 0.53
N VAL A 11 -3.75 6.93 1.48
CA VAL A 11 -4.65 6.81 2.63
C VAL A 11 -3.84 7.02 3.91
N PRO A 12 -3.91 8.19 4.55
CA PRO A 12 -3.05 8.52 5.70
C PRO A 12 -3.08 7.50 6.82
N GLY A 13 -4.28 7.02 7.20
CA GLY A 13 -4.41 6.01 8.24
C GLY A 13 -3.80 4.65 7.88
N LEU A 14 -3.71 4.32 6.58
CA LEU A 14 -3.04 3.10 6.13
C LEU A 14 -1.51 3.31 6.09
N ASP A 15 -1.05 4.48 5.68
CA ASP A 15 0.38 4.84 5.74
C ASP A 15 0.90 4.79 7.17
N ASP A 16 0.12 5.26 8.15
CA ASP A 16 0.47 5.17 9.57
C ASP A 16 0.61 3.70 10.02
N VAL A 17 -0.33 2.83 9.63
CA VAL A 17 -0.28 1.39 9.93
C VAL A 17 0.93 0.72 9.26
N LEU A 18 1.28 1.15 8.05
CA LEU A 18 2.40 0.63 7.27
C LEU A 18 3.74 1.31 7.59
N THR A 19 3.77 2.23 8.58
CA THR A 19 4.99 2.98 8.96
C THR A 19 5.59 3.78 7.79
N GLY A 20 4.75 4.50 7.05
CA GLY A 20 5.14 5.41 5.97
C GLY A 20 4.85 4.89 4.55
N GLY A 21 4.27 3.70 4.40
CA GLY A 21 3.71 3.21 3.14
C GLY A 21 4.28 1.88 2.66
N LEU A 22 4.12 1.61 1.36
CA LEU A 22 4.50 0.35 0.74
C LEU A 22 5.95 0.37 0.21
N PRO A 23 6.78 -0.64 0.53
CA PRO A 23 8.10 -0.78 -0.07
C PRO A 23 8.05 -0.85 -1.60
N ARG A 24 8.89 -0.04 -2.25
CA ARG A 24 9.07 -0.05 -3.70
C ARG A 24 9.83 -1.28 -4.16
N ALA A 25 9.65 -1.63 -5.43
CA ALA A 25 10.23 -2.82 -6.07
C ALA A 25 9.88 -4.13 -5.31
N CYS A 26 8.68 -4.19 -4.73
CA CYS A 26 8.14 -5.36 -4.04
C CYS A 26 6.79 -5.75 -4.67
N LEU A 27 6.45 -7.04 -4.62
CA LEU A 27 5.14 -7.54 -5.01
C LEU A 27 4.20 -7.50 -3.80
N HIS A 28 3.11 -6.74 -3.92
CA HIS A 28 2.10 -6.59 -2.87
C HIS A 28 0.82 -7.33 -3.23
N LEU A 29 0.27 -8.12 -2.29
CA LEU A 29 -1.02 -8.78 -2.44
C LEU A 29 -2.09 -8.01 -1.64
N ILE A 30 -3.16 -7.61 -2.32
CA ILE A 30 -4.31 -6.94 -1.71
C ILE A 30 -5.51 -7.90 -1.79
N GLU A 31 -5.95 -8.40 -0.64
CA GLU A 31 -7.08 -9.35 -0.52
C GLU A 31 -8.28 -8.72 0.19
N GLY A 32 -9.49 -9.18 -0.17
CA GLY A 32 -10.73 -8.81 0.51
C GLY A 32 -11.98 -9.10 -0.34
N ASN A 33 -13.16 -9.06 0.29
CA ASN A 33 -14.45 -9.31 -0.36
C ASN A 33 -14.71 -8.41 -1.59
N PRO A 34 -15.63 -8.78 -2.50
CA PRO A 34 -16.06 -7.90 -3.59
C PRO A 34 -16.56 -6.55 -3.06
N GLY A 35 -16.20 -5.45 -3.73
CA GLY A 35 -16.67 -4.10 -3.37
C GLY A 35 -15.89 -3.35 -2.28
N VAL A 36 -14.88 -3.96 -1.62
CA VAL A 36 -14.11 -3.30 -0.53
C VAL A 36 -13.06 -2.28 -1.00
N GLY A 37 -13.01 -1.94 -2.30
CA GLY A 37 -12.12 -0.89 -2.81
C GLY A 37 -10.71 -1.30 -3.21
N LYS A 38 -10.40 -2.59 -3.39
CA LYS A 38 -9.07 -3.07 -3.82
C LYS A 38 -8.54 -2.40 -5.10
N THR A 39 -9.38 -2.34 -6.14
CA THR A 39 -9.03 -1.68 -7.41
C THR A 39 -8.87 -0.18 -7.23
N THR A 40 -9.67 0.43 -6.35
CA THR A 40 -9.56 1.85 -6.03
C THR A 40 -8.23 2.14 -5.33
N LEU A 41 -7.81 1.31 -4.37
CA LEU A 41 -6.53 1.42 -3.69
C LEU A 41 -5.35 1.24 -4.66
N ALA A 42 -5.46 0.28 -5.60
CA ALA A 42 -4.41 0.04 -6.60
C ALA A 42 -4.24 1.17 -7.64
N MET A 43 -5.20 2.11 -7.73
CA MET A 43 -5.19 3.23 -8.69
C MET A 43 -4.80 4.57 -8.04
N GLN A 44 -4.65 4.64 -6.71
CA GLN A 44 -4.12 5.83 -6.02
C GLN A 44 -2.60 5.94 -6.26
#